data_AF-A0A842T5X6-F1
#
_entry.id   AF-A0A842T5X6-F1
#
_cell.length_a   1.000
_cell.length_b   1.000
_cell.length_c   1.000
_cell.angle_alpha   90.00
_cell.angle_beta   90.00
_cell.angle_gamma   90.00
#
_symmetry.space_group_name_H-M   'P 1'
#
loop_
_entity.id
_entity.type
_entity.pdbx_description
1 polymer ?
#
loop_
_entity_poly.entity_id
_entity_poly.type
_entity_poly.pdbx_seq_one_letter_code
_entity_poly.pdbx_strand_id
1 'polypeptide(L)' 'MSIDTTYLYERDRKILNKIIEAIKQVKGNLGAILFGSVLKSNVYNDIDLAIVRTPNSASKSLMYLL' A
#
# COMPACT_ATOMS: atom_id res chain seq x y z
N MET A 1 12.54 0.70 -1.16
CA MET A 1 11.77 0.03 -2.22
C MET A 1 10.87 1.09 -2.86
N SER A 2 11.11 1.44 -4.12
CA SER A 2 10.32 2.45 -4.85
C SER A 2 9.15 1.77 -5.56
N ILE A 3 7.95 2.35 -5.45
CA ILE A 3 6.77 1.89 -6.19
C ILE A 3 6.88 2.46 -7.60
N ASP A 4 6.76 1.60 -8.61
CA ASP A 4 6.65 2.06 -10.00
C ASP A 4 5.32 2.80 -10.17
N THR A 5 5.43 4.10 -10.41
CA THR A 5 4.29 5.02 -10.57
C THR A 5 4.31 5.66 -11.95
N THR A 6 4.99 5.06 -12.92
CA THR A 6 5.23 5.63 -14.25
C THR A 6 3.95 6.13 -14.91
N TYR A 7 2.85 5.38 -14.76
CA TYR A 7 1.57 5.69 -15.37
C TYR A 7 0.64 6.62 -14.55
N LEU A 8 1.09 7.11 -13.40
CA LEU A 8 0.32 8.06 -12.60
C LEU A 8 0.59 9.50 -13.02
N TYR A 9 -0.46 10.33 -13.10
CA TYR A 9 -0.26 11.78 -13.16
C TYR A 9 0.40 12.28 -11.88
N GLU A 10 1.11 13.41 -11.95
CA GLU A 10 1.78 13.99 -10.77
C GLU A 10 0.82 14.21 -9.59
N ARG A 11 -0.42 14.65 -9.88
CA ARG A 11 -1.45 14.84 -8.87
C ARG A 11 -1.74 13.54 -8.11
N ASP A 12 -1.92 12.45 -8.84
CA ASP A 12 -2.25 11.14 -8.28
C ASP A 12 -1.07 10.55 -7.53
N ARG A 13 0.17 10.77 -7.99
CA ARG A 13 1.38 10.41 -7.22
C ARG A 13 1.43 11.14 -5.89
N LYS A 14 1.09 12.43 -5.85
CA LYS A 14 1.04 13.20 -4.59
C LYS A 14 -0.03 12.65 -3.64
N ILE A 15 -1.19 12.25 -4.16
CA ILE A 15 -2.25 11.62 -3.37
C ILE A 15 -1.79 10.25 -2.84
N LEU A 16 -1.26 9.40 -3.71
CA LEU A 16 -0.75 8.08 -3.36
C LEU A 16 0.34 8.16 -2.27
N ASN A 17 1.28 9.10 -2.40
CA ASN A 17 2.31 9.31 -1.39
C ASN A 17 1.71 9.70 -0.02
N LYS A 18 0.68 10.55 0.01
CA LYS A 18 -0.03 10.88 1.27
C LYS A 18 -0.71 9.64 1.88
N ILE A 19 -1.33 8.80 1.05
CA ILE A 19 -1.95 7.54 1.50
C ILE A 19 -0.89 6.60 2.08
N ILE A 20 0.25 6.45 1.41
CA ILE A 20 1.37 5.60 1.88
C ILE A 20 1.88 6.08 3.23
N GLU A 21 2.11 7.39 3.39
CA GLU A 21 2.57 7.95 4.67
C GLU A 21 1.54 7.72 5.79
N ALA A 22 0.25 7.86 5.50
CA ALA A 22 -0.81 7.55 6.46
C ALA A 22 -0.83 6.05 6.84
N ILE A 23 -0.68 5.15 5.87
CA ILE A 23 -0.64 3.69 6.10
C ILE A 23 0.54 3.30 6.99
N LYS A 24 1.71 3.90 6.80
CA LYS A 24 2.92 3.63 7.60
C LYS A 24 2.76 4.00 9.07
N GLN A 25 1.95 5.01 9.38
CA GLN A 25 1.73 5.47 10.75
C GLN A 25 0.78 4.56 11.55
N VAL A 26 0.01 3.70 10.88
CA VAL A 26 -0.96 2.81 11.53
C VAL A 26 -0.25 1.56 12.06
N LYS A 27 -0.19 1.43 13.40
CA LYS A 27 0.36 0.25 14.08
C LYS A 27 -0.32 -1.04 13.60
N GLY A 28 0.49 -2.04 13.27
CA GLY A 28 0.01 -3.33 12.76
C GLY A 28 -0.17 -3.38 11.25
N ASN A 29 0.02 -2.29 10.51
CA ASN A 29 0.19 -2.39 9.06
C ASN A 29 1.61 -2.90 8.75
N LEU A 30 1.70 -3.92 7.92
CA LEU A 30 2.96 -4.49 7.42
C LEU A 30 3.36 -3.88 6.08
N GLY A 31 2.38 -3.48 5.29
CA GLY A 31 2.62 -2.87 3.98
C GLY A 31 1.33 -2.63 3.20
N ALA A 32 1.49 -2.13 1.99
CA ALA A 32 0.43 -1.97 1.03
C ALA A 32 0.89 -2.44 -0.36
N ILE A 33 -0.04 -2.98 -1.13
CA ILE A 33 0.16 -3.47 -2.50
C ILE A 33 -0.70 -2.60 -3.40
N LEU A 34 -0.05 -1.88 -4.32
CA LEU A 34 -0.71 -1.17 -5.41
C LEU A 34 -1.01 -2.19 -6.53
N PHE A 35 -2.22 -2.19 -7.06
CA PHE A 35 -2.63 -3.07 -8.16
C PHE A 35 -3.64 -2.38 -9.08
N GLY A 36 -4.14 -3.10 -10.08
CA GLY A 36 -5.19 -2.60 -10.97
C GLY A 36 -4.68 -1.87 -12.22
N SER A 37 -5.55 -1.06 -12.83
CA SER A 37 -5.30 -0.34 -14.08
C SER A 37 -4.19 0.71 -13.96
N VAL A 38 -4.00 1.23 -12.75
CA VAL A 38 -2.98 2.23 -12.37
C VAL A 38 -1.54 1.83 -12.72
N LEU A 39 -1.28 0.53 -12.85
CA LEU A 39 0.03 -0.01 -13.20
C LEU A 39 0.23 -0.22 -14.72
N LYS A 40 -0.81 0.00 -15.54
CA LYS A 40 -0.83 -0.40 -16.96
C LYS A 40 -1.11 0.74 -17.91
N SER A 41 -1.84 1.76 -17.48
CA SER A 41 -2.30 2.87 -18.32
C SER A 41 -2.34 4.14 -17.48
N ASN A 42 -2.34 5.31 -18.12
CA ASN A 42 -2.57 6.63 -17.49
C ASN A 42 -3.99 7.17 -17.77
N VAL A 43 -4.88 6.37 -18.34
CA VAL A 43 -6.23 6.75 -18.76
C VAL A 43 -7.24 6.00 -17.89
N TYR A 44 -8.15 6.73 -17.23
CA TYR A 44 -9.16 6.20 -16.28
C TYR A 44 -8.56 5.36 -15.15
N ASN A 45 -7.60 5.94 -14.42
CA ASN A 45 -6.96 5.29 -13.29
C ASN A 45 -7.70 5.61 -12.00
N ASP A 46 -8.47 4.64 -11.53
CA ASP A 46 -8.72 4.50 -10.10
C ASP A 46 -7.43 3.99 -9.42
N ILE A 47 -7.26 4.25 -8.12
CA ILE A 47 -6.11 3.78 -7.34
C ILE A 47 -6.57 2.61 -6.47
N ASP A 48 -6.22 1.39 -6.88
CA ASP A 48 -6.52 0.18 -6.11
C ASP A 48 -5.37 -0.21 -5.18
N LEU A 49 -5.67 -0.33 -3.89
CA LEU A 49 -4.69 -0.64 -2.84
C LEU A 49 -5.19 -1.74 -1.92
N ALA A 50 -4.35 -2.74 -1.66
CA ALA A 50 -4.55 -3.76 -0.64
C ALA A 50 -3.61 -3.49 0.53
N ILE A 51 -4.12 -3.51 1.76
CA ILE A 51 -3.31 -3.28 2.97
C ILE A 51 -3.06 -4.63 3.65
N VAL A 52 -1.78 -4.97 3.85
CA VAL A 52 -1.37 -6.14 4.61
C VAL A 52 -1.20 -5.73 6.07
N ARG A 53 -1.86 -6.45 6.98
CA ARG A 53 -1.84 -6.14 8.42
C ARG A 53 -1.47 -7.38 9.23
N THR A 54 -0.76 -7.19 10.33
CA THR A 54 -0.63 -8.21 11.37
C THR A 54 -2.01 -8.47 11.97
N PRO A 55 -2.44 -9.73 12.11
CA PRO A 55 -3.65 -10.04 12.87
C PRO A 55 -3.51 -9.53 14.31
N ASN A 56 -4.56 -8.93 14.86
CA ASN A 56 -4.55 -8.48 16.27
C ASN A 56 -4.32 -9.63 17.27
N SER A 57 -4.58 -10.88 16.87
CA SER A 57 -4.30 -12.09 17.65
C SER A 57 -2.86 -12.62 17.51
N ALA A 58 -2.10 -12.15 16.51
CA ALA A 58 -0.82 -12.74 16.12
C ALA A 58 0.38 -12.27 16.96
N SER A 59 0.22 -11.29 17.85
CA SER A 59 1.27 -10.90 18.79
C SER A 59 1.66 -12.03 19.76
N LYS A 60 0.79 -13.03 19.97
CA LYS A 60 1.14 -14.25 20.73
C LYS A 60 1.55 -15.43 19.83
N SER A 61 0.92 -15.61 18.67
CA SER A 61 1.10 -16.82 17.85
C SER A 61 2.38 -16.84 17.01
N LEU A 62 2.90 -15.68 16.60
CA LEU A 62 4.16 -15.58 15.84
C LEU A 62 5.41 -15.77 16.72
N MET A 63 5.30 -15.62 18.04
CA MET A 63 6.41 -15.91 18.98
C MET A 63 6.79 -17.39 19.03
N TYR A 64 5.90 -18.30 18.65
CA TYR A 64 6.14 -19.74 18.69
C TYR A 64 6.65 -20.33 17.36
N LEU A 65 6.92 -19.47 16.37
CA LEU A 65 7.36 -19.85 15.03
C LEU A 65 8.80 -19.40 14.70
N LEU A 66 9.49 -18.76 15.65
CA LEU A 66 10.90 -18.35 15.58
C LEU A 66 11.68 -19.01 16.72
#